data_AF-A0A662WVV5-F1
#
_entry.id   AF-A0A662WVV5-F1
#
_cell.length_a   1.000
_cell.length_b   1.000
_cell.length_c   1.000
_cell.angle_alpha   90.00
_cell.angle_beta   90.00
_cell.angle_gamma   90.00
#
_symmetry.space_group_name_H-M   'P 1'
#
loop_
_entity.id
_entity.type
_entity.pdbx_description
1 polymer ?
#
loop_
_entity_poly.entity_id
_entity_poly.type
_entity_poly.pdbx_seq_one_letter_code
_entity_poly.pdbx_strand_id
1 'polypeptide(L)'
;MMAHGPMMLHQDIADKVESALGRPMTHMELHFKHVSLWADLVTVPTNDQQTKDPRDELPTLSNQVLKLFASLSAKKHSVRKHILQDVTGSFRPGTATLVLGQSGSGKSALMKLLSGRFPMDKEITMEGEMLYNGVSREKLLKRLPQL
;
A
#
# COMPACT_ATOMS: atom_id res chain seq x y z
N MET A 1 -32.25 -14.94 13.61
CA MET A 1 -31.34 -13.85 14.02
C MET A 1 -31.57 -12.51 13.28
N MET A 2 -32.21 -12.45 12.10
CA MET A 2 -32.41 -11.17 11.36
C MET A 2 -33.61 -10.31 11.82
N ALA A 3 -34.36 -10.71 12.86
CA ALA A 3 -35.56 -9.99 13.29
C ALA A 3 -35.30 -8.78 14.23
N HIS A 4 -34.05 -8.55 14.67
CA HIS A 4 -33.74 -7.59 15.76
C HIS A 4 -32.85 -6.40 15.33
N GLY A 5 -32.77 -6.12 14.02
CA GLY A 5 -32.02 -4.97 13.50
C GLY A 5 -30.49 -5.13 13.48
N PRO A 6 -29.77 -4.20 12.84
CA PRO A 6 -28.32 -4.29 12.61
C PRO A 6 -27.48 -4.27 13.90
N MET A 7 -27.99 -3.68 14.99
CA MET A 7 -27.27 -3.57 16.26
C MET A 7 -27.02 -4.91 16.94
N MET A 8 -27.94 -5.88 16.82
CA MET A 8 -27.76 -7.22 17.38
C MET A 8 -26.68 -8.03 16.66
N LEU A 9 -26.46 -7.78 15.37
CA LEU A 9 -25.37 -8.42 14.61
C LEU A 9 -24.01 -7.87 15.06
N HIS A 10 -23.92 -6.57 15.35
CA HIS A 10 -22.70 -5.97 15.90
C HIS A 10 -22.36 -6.55 17.28
N GLN A 11 -23.36 -6.71 18.15
CA GLN A 11 -23.19 -7.32 19.46
C GLN A 11 -22.71 -8.79 19.35
N ASP A 12 -23.38 -9.62 18.54
CA ASP A 12 -23.03 -11.04 18.38
C ASP A 12 -21.63 -11.24 17.76
N ILE A 13 -21.23 -10.37 16.82
CA ILE A 13 -19.87 -10.37 16.26
C ILE A 13 -18.85 -9.98 17.33
N ALA A 14 -19.13 -8.93 18.10
CA ALA A 14 -18.24 -8.49 19.19
C ALA A 14 -18.08 -9.62 20.21
N ASP A 15 -19.17 -10.20 20.70
CA ASP A 15 -19.16 -11.27 21.71
C ASP A 15 -18.37 -12.50 21.24
N LYS A 16 -18.53 -12.91 19.97
CA LYS A 16 -17.77 -14.01 19.37
C LYS A 16 -16.28 -13.68 19.23
N VAL A 17 -15.96 -12.46 18.81
CA VAL A 17 -14.57 -12.01 18.66
C VAL A 17 -13.89 -11.91 20.02
N GLU A 18 -14.57 -11.38 21.04
CA GLU A 18 -14.07 -11.32 22.41
C GLU A 18 -13.84 -12.70 23.00
N SER A 19 -14.81 -13.62 22.80
CA SER A 19 -14.68 -15.01 23.22
C SER A 19 -13.47 -15.70 22.55
N ALA A 20 -13.24 -15.43 21.26
CA ALA A 20 -12.10 -15.97 20.53
C ALA A 20 -10.75 -15.33 20.94
N LEU A 21 -10.76 -14.05 21.30
CA LEU A 21 -9.56 -13.32 21.73
C LEU A 21 -9.23 -13.52 23.22
N GLY A 22 -10.17 -14.04 24.02
CA GLY A 22 -10.04 -14.19 25.47
C GLY A 22 -9.95 -12.85 26.23
N ARG A 23 -10.36 -11.75 25.60
CA ARG A 23 -10.31 -10.39 26.18
C ARG A 23 -11.37 -9.50 25.53
N PRO A 24 -11.82 -8.43 26.22
CA PRO A 24 -12.70 -7.43 25.64
C PRO A 24 -12.10 -6.81 24.38
N MET A 25 -12.94 -6.46 23.42
CA MET A 25 -12.53 -5.87 22.16
C MET A 25 -12.00 -4.47 22.43
N THR A 26 -10.76 -4.21 22.03
CA THR A 26 -10.17 -2.88 22.15
C THR A 26 -10.93 -1.90 21.29
N HIS A 27 -11.44 -0.83 21.90
CA HIS A 27 -12.08 0.27 21.18
C HIS A 27 -11.00 1.07 20.44
N MET A 28 -10.82 0.77 19.16
CA MET A 28 -9.94 1.50 18.25
C MET A 28 -10.79 2.28 17.25
N GLU A 29 -10.71 3.59 17.33
CA GLU A 29 -11.23 4.53 16.36
C GLU A 29 -10.09 5.00 15.48
N LEU A 30 -10.27 4.89 14.16
CA LEU A 30 -9.28 5.30 13.19
C LEU A 30 -9.89 6.38 12.31
N HIS A 31 -9.21 7.52 12.17
CA HIS A 31 -9.55 8.56 11.19
C HIS A 31 -8.40 8.77 10.24
N PHE A 32 -8.69 8.86 8.95
CA PHE A 32 -7.68 9.16 7.92
C PHE A 32 -8.22 10.21 6.95
N LYS A 33 -7.38 11.18 6.59
CA LYS A 33 -7.74 12.28 5.70
C LYS A 33 -6.66 12.50 4.66
N HIS A 34 -7.08 12.62 3.42
CA HIS A 34 -6.22 12.91 2.27
C HIS A 34 -5.01 12.00 2.15
N VAL A 35 -5.19 10.72 2.51
CA VAL A 35 -4.09 9.76 2.53
C VAL A 35 -3.73 9.35 1.12
N SER A 36 -2.51 9.71 0.71
CA SER A 36 -1.92 9.33 -0.56
C SER A 36 -0.65 8.52 -0.31
N LEU A 37 -0.42 7.51 -1.14
CA LEU A 37 0.71 6.60 -1.02
C LEU A 37 1.24 6.29 -2.42
N TRP A 38 2.52 6.50 -2.66
CA TRP A 38 3.16 6.19 -3.94
C TRP A 38 4.59 5.69 -3.74
N ALA A 39 5.12 5.04 -4.78
CA ALA A 39 6.50 4.63 -4.86
C ALA A 39 7.18 5.30 -6.07
N ASP A 40 8.40 5.81 -5.87
CA ASP A 40 9.23 6.33 -6.95
C ASP A 40 10.13 5.20 -7.46
N LEU A 41 9.76 4.59 -8.58
CA LEU A 41 10.43 3.42 -9.16
C LEU A 41 11.49 3.86 -10.15
N VAL A 42 12.73 3.44 -9.95
CA VAL A 42 13.77 3.61 -10.96
C VAL A 42 13.55 2.58 -12.06
N THR A 43 13.09 3.02 -13.22
CA THR A 43 13.02 2.15 -14.39
C THR A 43 14.38 2.10 -15.07
N VAL A 44 14.97 0.91 -15.17
CA VAL A 44 16.00 0.68 -16.18
C VAL A 44 15.27 0.71 -17.52
N PRO A 45 15.69 1.56 -18.49
CA PRO A 45 15.10 1.52 -19.83
C PRO A 45 15.33 0.12 -20.39
N THR A 46 14.28 -0.70 -20.38
CA THR A 46 14.26 -1.92 -21.17
C THR A 46 13.94 -1.43 -22.57
N ASN A 47 14.93 -1.52 -23.46
CA ASN A 47 14.76 -1.18 -24.86
C ASN A 47 13.83 -2.22 -25.52
N ASP A 48 12.53 -2.15 -25.21
CA ASP A 48 11.49 -2.90 -25.90
C ASP A 48 11.10 -2.14 -27.17
N GLN A 49 12.05 -2.06 -28.11
CA GLN A 49 11.74 -2.00 -29.53
C GLN A 49 12.25 -3.29 -30.15
N GLN A 50 11.43 -4.33 -30.00
CA GLN A 50 11.45 -5.47 -30.91
C GLN A 50 10.82 -5.02 -32.24
N THR A 51 11.56 -4.26 -33.03
CA THR A 51 11.28 -4.07 -34.46
C THR A 51 12.24 -4.94 -35.27
N LYS A 52 11.83 -6.20 -35.44
CA LYS A 52 11.77 -6.92 -36.72
C LYS A 52 12.82 -6.53 -37.79
N ASP A 53 13.92 -7.29 -37.88
CA ASP A 53 14.44 -7.86 -39.15
C ASP A 53 15.44 -9.00 -38.87
N PRO A 54 15.25 -10.25 -39.39
CA PRO A 54 16.21 -11.33 -39.26
C PRO A 54 17.07 -11.42 -40.51
N ARG A 55 18.16 -10.65 -40.59
CA ARG A 55 19.38 -10.94 -41.38
C ARG A 55 20.50 -9.94 -41.04
N ASP A 56 21.64 -10.51 -40.69
CA ASP A 56 22.99 -9.92 -40.71
C ASP A 56 23.35 -8.84 -39.68
N GLU A 57 23.76 -9.23 -38.46
CA GLU A 57 24.88 -8.57 -37.79
C GLU A 57 25.75 -9.59 -37.05
N LEU A 58 27.00 -9.75 -37.51
CA LEU A 58 28.02 -10.53 -36.81
C LEU A 58 28.29 -9.91 -35.43
N PRO A 59 28.66 -10.71 -34.41
CA PRO A 59 29.01 -10.22 -33.08
C PRO A 59 30.38 -9.53 -33.11
N THR A 60 30.45 -8.31 -33.61
CA THR A 60 31.66 -7.48 -33.57
C THR A 60 31.75 -6.82 -32.19
N LEU A 61 32.92 -6.93 -31.55
CA LEU A 61 33.21 -6.40 -30.21
C LEU A 61 32.77 -4.93 -30.02
N SER A 62 32.76 -4.15 -31.09
CA SER A 62 32.29 -2.77 -31.15
C SER A 62 30.83 -2.60 -30.71
N ASN A 63 29.92 -3.50 -31.09
CA ASN A 63 28.51 -3.41 -30.69
C ASN A 63 28.29 -3.73 -29.20
N GLN A 64 29.17 -4.51 -28.58
CA GLN A 64 29.12 -4.77 -27.14
C GLN A 64 29.68 -3.60 -26.32
N VAL A 65 30.77 -2.98 -26.81
CA VAL A 65 31.38 -1.80 -26.19
C VAL A 65 30.41 -0.61 -26.24
N LEU A 66 29.76 -0.38 -27.39
CA LEU A 66 28.76 0.69 -27.52
C LEU A 66 27.55 0.47 -26.60
N LYS A 67 27.09 -0.78 -26.42
CA LYS A 67 26.04 -1.11 -25.44
C LYS A 67 26.48 -0.84 -24.00
N LEU A 68 27.74 -1.11 -23.64
CA LEU A 68 28.28 -0.79 -22.32
C LEU A 68 28.32 0.74 -22.08
N PHE A 69 28.83 1.52 -23.05
CA PHE A 69 28.86 2.98 -22.94
C PHE A 69 27.46 3.60 -22.93
N ALA A 70 26.52 3.07 -23.73
CA ALA A 70 25.12 3.48 -23.70
C ALA A 70 24.45 3.13 -22.36
N SER A 71 24.78 1.97 -21.78
CA SER A 71 24.24 1.55 -20.47
C SER A 71 24.74 2.42 -19.31
N LEU A 72 25.95 2.99 -19.42
CA LEU A 72 26.49 3.98 -18.48
C LEU A 72 25.88 5.38 -18.68
N SER A 73 25.36 5.68 -19.87
CA SER A 73 24.75 6.98 -20.23
C SER A 73 23.21 6.95 -20.19
N ALA A 74 22.61 5.83 -19.77
CA ALA A 74 21.17 5.71 -19.61
C ALA A 74 20.71 6.60 -18.44
N LYS A 75 20.08 7.73 -18.77
CA LYS A 75 19.44 8.60 -17.78
C LYS A 75 18.49 7.77 -16.91
N LYS A 76 18.78 7.72 -15.62
CA LYS A 76 17.98 7.04 -14.60
C LYS A 76 16.60 7.71 -14.54
N HIS A 77 15.62 7.17 -15.26
CA HIS A 77 14.25 7.69 -15.25
C HIS A 77 13.52 7.12 -14.03
N SER A 78 13.05 7.99 -13.13
CA SER A 78 12.16 7.59 -12.05
C SER A 78 10.70 7.76 -12.48
N VAL A 79 9.87 6.75 -12.27
CA VAL A 79 8.43 6.77 -12.51
C VAL A 79 7.71 6.70 -11.18
N ARG A 80 6.86 7.68 -10.89
CA ARG A 80 6.00 7.66 -9.72
C ARG A 80 4.79 6.76 -9.95
N LYS A 81 4.61 5.75 -9.10
CA LYS A 81 3.44 4.86 -9.11
C LYS A 81 2.59 5.09 -7.87
N HIS A 82 1.40 5.63 -8.08
CA HIS A 82 0.42 5.82 -7.01
C HIS A 82 -0.27 4.50 -6.66
N ILE A 83 -0.33 4.20 -5.35
CA ILE A 83 -0.96 3.02 -4.76
C ILE A 83 -2.29 3.40 -4.10
N LEU A 84 -2.30 4.52 -3.37
CA LEU A 84 -3.49 5.15 -2.80
C LEU A 84 -3.48 6.63 -3.20
N GLN A 85 -4.63 7.18 -3.54
CA GLN A 85 -4.77 8.56 -4.00
C GLN A 85 -5.91 9.22 -3.21
N ASP A 86 -5.55 10.21 -2.39
CA ASP A 86 -6.48 11.09 -1.67
C ASP A 86 -7.61 10.36 -0.91
N VAL A 87 -7.24 9.32 -0.16
CA VAL A 87 -8.19 8.45 0.53
C VAL A 87 -8.57 9.05 1.88
N THR A 88 -9.87 9.22 2.13
CA THR A 88 -10.43 9.78 3.38
C THR A 88 -11.51 8.87 3.94
N GLY A 89 -11.57 8.72 5.25
CA GLY A 89 -12.55 7.88 5.91
C GLY A 89 -12.29 7.67 7.40
N SER A 90 -13.14 6.88 8.03
CA SER A 90 -12.99 6.50 9.44
C SER A 90 -13.49 5.09 9.71
N PHE A 91 -12.86 4.41 10.66
CA PHE A 91 -13.32 3.16 11.23
C PHE A 91 -13.73 3.39 12.68
N ARG A 92 -14.99 3.10 12.98
CA ARG A 92 -15.56 3.33 14.30
C ARG A 92 -15.48 2.05 15.15
N PRO A 93 -15.24 2.16 16.46
CA PRO A 93 -15.33 1.02 17.36
C PRO A 93 -16.68 0.32 17.27
N GLY A 94 -16.69 -1.01 17.41
CA GLY A 94 -17.91 -1.82 17.42
C GLY A 94 -18.62 -1.96 16.06
N THR A 95 -18.04 -1.42 14.98
CA THR A 95 -18.60 -1.53 13.63
C THR A 95 -17.83 -2.54 12.78
N ALA A 96 -18.55 -3.24 11.88
CA ALA A 96 -17.95 -4.05 10.84
C ALA A 96 -17.88 -3.23 9.54
N THR A 97 -16.67 -2.94 9.07
CA THR A 97 -16.44 -2.19 7.83
C THR A 97 -15.98 -3.12 6.72
N LEU A 98 -16.68 -3.08 5.59
CA LEU A 98 -16.37 -3.86 4.40
C LEU A 98 -15.67 -2.99 3.34
N VAL A 99 -14.44 -3.36 2.97
CA VAL A 99 -13.63 -2.67 1.94
C VAL A 99 -13.72 -3.44 0.62
N LEU A 100 -14.38 -2.87 -0.40
CA LEU A 100 -14.61 -3.49 -1.70
C LEU A 100 -13.88 -2.78 -2.84
N GLY A 101 -13.67 -3.48 -3.96
CA GLY A 101 -13.01 -2.95 -5.15
C GLY A 101 -12.34 -4.05 -6.00
N GLN A 102 -12.01 -3.73 -7.25
CA GLN A 102 -11.35 -4.66 -8.18
C GLN A 102 -9.94 -5.10 -7.74
N SER A 103 -9.38 -6.15 -8.36
CA SER A 103 -7.98 -6.52 -8.11
C SER A 103 -7.04 -5.35 -8.43
N GLY A 104 -6.01 -5.15 -7.61
CA GLY A 104 -5.07 -4.03 -7.78
C GLY A 104 -5.57 -2.66 -7.31
N SER A 105 -6.82 -2.52 -6.82
CA SER A 105 -7.38 -1.22 -6.39
C SER A 105 -6.81 -0.65 -5.08
N GLY A 106 -5.79 -1.26 -4.48
CA GLY A 106 -5.16 -0.76 -3.26
C GLY A 106 -5.78 -1.19 -1.93
N LYS A 107 -6.82 -2.03 -1.89
CA LYS A 107 -7.48 -2.47 -0.62
C LYS A 107 -6.50 -3.03 0.42
N SER A 108 -5.68 -4.00 0.03
CA SER A 108 -4.68 -4.60 0.93
C SER A 108 -3.59 -3.60 1.31
N ALA A 109 -3.27 -2.64 0.43
CA ALA A 109 -2.31 -1.58 0.73
C ALA A 109 -2.89 -0.62 1.78
N LEU A 110 -4.15 -0.19 1.64
CA LEU A 110 -4.86 0.60 2.64
C LEU A 110 -4.88 -0.13 3.98
N MET A 111 -5.30 -1.39 4.03
CA MET A 111 -5.34 -2.15 5.28
C MET A 111 -3.95 -2.29 5.93
N LYS A 112 -2.91 -2.58 5.14
CA LYS A 112 -1.53 -2.64 5.65
C LYS A 112 -1.08 -1.28 6.19
N LEU A 113 -1.39 -0.19 5.49
CA LEU A 113 -1.04 1.18 5.90
C LEU A 113 -1.70 1.54 7.23
N LEU A 114 -3.00 1.30 7.34
CA LEU A 114 -3.80 1.55 8.55
C LEU A 114 -3.40 0.65 9.73
N SER A 115 -2.90 -0.56 9.48
CA SER A 115 -2.37 -1.43 10.54
C SER A 115 -0.94 -1.09 10.98
N GLY A 116 -0.28 -0.13 10.32
CA GLY A 116 1.14 0.16 10.53
C GLY A 116 2.09 -0.94 10.02
N ARG A 117 1.63 -1.81 9.12
CA ARG A 117 2.39 -2.94 8.55
C ARG A 117 2.78 -2.74 7.09
N PHE A 118 2.58 -1.55 6.55
CA PHE A 118 3.06 -1.21 5.21
C PHE A 118 4.57 -0.96 5.27
N PRO A 119 5.38 -1.62 4.43
CA PRO A 119 6.82 -1.37 4.41
C PRO A 119 7.08 0.06 3.95
N MET A 120 7.64 0.88 4.83
CA MET A 120 7.98 2.28 4.54
C MET A 120 9.47 2.37 4.19
N ASP A 121 9.82 1.86 3.01
CA ASP A 121 11.18 1.94 2.48
C ASP A 121 11.46 3.32 1.87
N LYS A 122 12.74 3.63 1.57
CA LYS A 122 13.18 4.94 1.06
C LYS A 122 12.47 5.39 -0.23
N GLU A 123 11.93 4.46 -1.00
CA GLU A 123 11.26 4.71 -2.28
C GLU A 123 9.76 4.97 -2.12
N ILE A 124 9.21 4.79 -0.93
CA ILE A 124 7.78 4.89 -0.63
C ILE A 124 7.52 6.16 0.14
N THR A 125 6.63 7.00 -0.40
CA THR A 125 6.21 8.24 0.25
C THR A 125 4.73 8.19 0.55
N MET A 126 4.35 8.73 1.71
CA MET A 126 2.99 8.82 2.18
C MET A 126 2.69 10.25 2.63
N GLU A 127 1.56 10.77 2.19
CA GLU A 127 0.99 12.05 2.62
C GLU A 127 -0.36 11.84 3.28
N GLY A 128 -0.85 12.88 3.96
CA GLY A 128 -2.13 12.90 4.65
C GLY A 128 -2.02 12.61 6.16
N GLU A 129 -3.16 12.64 6.82
CA GLU A 129 -3.26 12.50 8.27
C GLU A 129 -3.90 11.18 8.66
N MET A 130 -3.39 10.57 9.73
CA MET A 130 -3.95 9.37 10.35
C MET A 130 -3.94 9.50 11.87
N LEU A 131 -5.11 9.33 12.48
CA LEU A 131 -5.36 9.40 13.91
C LEU A 131 -5.93 8.06 14.40
N TYR A 132 -5.38 7.57 15.51
CA TYR A 132 -5.76 6.35 16.20
C TYR A 132 -6.19 6.73 17.62
N ASN A 133 -7.49 6.69 17.92
CA ASN A 133 -8.04 7.23 19.17
C ASN A 133 -7.57 8.68 19.45
N GLY A 134 -7.52 9.51 18.40
CA GLY A 134 -7.02 10.89 18.47
C GLY A 134 -5.49 11.04 18.53
N VAL A 135 -4.73 9.93 18.58
CA VAL A 135 -3.25 9.95 18.58
C VAL A 135 -2.73 9.83 17.15
N SER A 136 -1.81 10.71 16.75
CA SER A 136 -1.22 10.65 15.41
C SER A 136 -0.41 9.37 15.17
N ARG A 137 -0.43 8.89 13.93
CA ARG A 137 0.37 7.73 13.47
C ARG A 137 1.82 7.79 13.94
N GLU A 138 2.49 8.93 13.78
CA GLU A 138 3.89 9.10 14.14
C GLU A 138 4.16 8.86 15.63
N LYS A 139 3.25 9.31 16.50
CA LYS A 139 3.33 9.07 17.95
C LYS A 139 3.04 7.60 18.28
N LEU A 140 2.07 7.00 17.59
CA LEU A 140 1.68 5.60 17.77
C LEU A 140 2.80 4.64 17.36
N LEU A 141 3.44 4.86 16.20
CA LEU A 141 4.51 4.02 15.68
C LEU A 141 5.73 3.96 16.61
N LYS A 142 6.00 5.00 17.39
CA LYS A 142 7.05 4.98 18.43
C LYS A 142 6.74 4.04 19.59
N ARG A 143 5.47 3.66 19.77
CA ARG A 143 4.99 2.78 20.85
C ARG A 143 4.71 1.36 20.38
N LEU A 144 4.56 1.15 19.07
CA LEU A 144 4.33 -0.17 18.50
C LEU A 144 5.67 -0.91 18.36
N PRO A 145 5.71 -2.22 18.66
CA PRO A 145 6.86 -3.04 18.32
C PRO A 145 7.06 -3.00 16.81
N GLN A 146 8.19 -2.42 16.39
CA GLN A 146 8.63 -2.43 15.00
C GLN A 146 9.16 -3.84 14.73
N LEU A 147 8.46 -4.59 13.87
CA LEU A 147 8.90 -5.92 13.42
C LEU A 147 10.00 -5.79 12.37
#